data_AF-A0A7Y3UZA1-F1
#
_entry.id   AF-A0A7Y3UZA1-F1
#
_cell.length_a   1.000
_cell.length_b   1.000
_cell.length_c   1.000
_cell.angle_alpha   90.00
_cell.angle_beta   90.00
_cell.angle_gamma   90.00
#
_symmetry.space_group_name_H-M   'P 1'
#
loop_
_entity.id
_entity.type
_entity.pdbx_description
1 polymer ?
#
loop_
_entity_poly.entity_id
_entity_poly.type
_entity_poly.pdbx_seq_one_letter_code
_entity_poly.pdbx_strand_id
1 'polypeptide(L)'
;MLSYRGPADLTLIYGLAPGLGRTAERPCVEVVVSRHTSAAPVSVLVGRSIGVDLLKGFDLTRAVIVLPDGTVFEGPVQGISGSGDYFEIAAVSPAKQRGSYAYR
;
A
#
# COMPACT_ATOMS: atom_id res chain seq x y z
N MET A 1 -8.44 -3.14 -16.17
CA MET A 1 -8.59 -3.91 -14.92
C MET A 1 -7.23 -4.51 -14.56
N LEU A 2 -6.74 -4.27 -13.36
CA LEU A 2 -5.49 -4.85 -12.84
C LEU A 2 -5.83 -6.03 -11.93
N SER A 3 -5.11 -7.14 -12.10
CA SER A 3 -5.14 -8.29 -11.19
C SER A 3 -3.76 -8.93 -11.16
N TYR A 4 -3.20 -9.08 -9.97
CA TYR A 4 -1.91 -9.70 -9.72
C TYR A 4 -2.03 -10.63 -8.51
N ARG A 5 -1.32 -11.76 -8.56
CA ARG A 5 -1.16 -12.70 -7.44
C ARG A 5 0.27 -13.22 -7.44
N GLY A 6 0.95 -13.12 -6.30
CA GLY A 6 2.31 -13.60 -6.14
C GLY A 6 3.11 -12.79 -5.12
N PRO A 7 4.45 -12.97 -5.10
CA PRO A 7 5.33 -12.29 -4.17
C PRO A 7 5.53 -10.81 -4.54
N ALA A 8 5.41 -9.93 -3.56
CA ALA A 8 5.70 -8.50 -3.69
C ALA A 8 6.44 -8.00 -2.46
N ASP A 9 7.16 -6.89 -2.62
CA ASP A 9 7.72 -6.18 -1.47
C ASP A 9 6.65 -5.22 -0.94
N LEU A 10 6.39 -5.31 0.36
CA LEU A 10 5.40 -4.49 1.06
C LEU A 10 6.08 -3.65 2.13
N THR A 11 5.81 -2.35 2.12
CA THR A 11 6.21 -1.43 3.18
C THR A 11 4.97 -0.76 3.75
N LEU A 12 4.78 -0.92 5.07
CA LEU A 12 3.73 -0.26 5.84
C LEU A 12 4.32 0.93 6.59
N ILE A 13 3.67 2.09 6.52
CA ILE A 13 4.13 3.32 7.16
C ILE A 13 3.07 3.77 8.15
N TYR A 14 3.46 3.88 9.42
CA TYR A 14 2.60 4.26 10.53
C TYR A 14 2.89 5.70 10.95
N GLY A 15 1.86 6.52 11.14
CA GLY A 15 1.93 7.92 11.53
C GLY A 15 2.06 8.88 10.33
N LEU A 16 1.59 10.12 10.51
CA LEU A 16 1.60 11.17 9.47
C LEU A 16 2.78 12.15 9.60
N ALA A 17 3.47 12.17 10.74
CA ALA A 17 4.48 13.16 11.04
C ALA A 17 5.81 12.87 10.32
N PRO A 18 6.35 13.81 9.52
CA PRO A 18 7.66 13.68 8.90
C PRO A 18 8.73 13.42 9.97
N GLY A 19 9.46 12.31 9.83
CA GLY A 19 10.55 11.94 10.74
C GLY A 19 10.15 11.18 12.02
N LEU A 20 8.86 10.95 12.27
CA LEU A 20 8.37 10.14 13.40
C LEU A 20 7.59 8.90 12.97
N GLY A 21 7.42 8.71 11.67
CA GLY A 21 6.75 7.54 11.13
C GLY A 21 7.53 6.26 11.40
N ARG A 22 6.84 5.19 11.79
CA ARG A 22 7.44 3.85 11.88
C ARG A 22 7.24 3.14 10.56
N THR A 23 8.24 2.40 10.11
CA THR A 23 8.14 1.56 8.90
C THR A 23 8.20 0.09 9.28
N ALA A 24 7.39 -0.72 8.60
CA ALA A 24 7.50 -2.17 8.63
C ALA A 24 7.68 -2.67 7.20
N GLU A 25 8.90 -3.13 6.91
CA GLU A 25 9.25 -3.72 5.63
C GLU A 25 9.00 -5.23 5.67
N ARG A 26 8.43 -5.73 4.58
CA ARG A 26 8.01 -7.11 4.40
C ARG A 26 8.37 -7.52 2.96
N PRO A 27 9.63 -7.94 2.74
CA PRO A 27 10.05 -8.36 1.42
C PRO A 27 9.42 -9.71 1.04
N CYS A 28 9.15 -9.90 -0.26
CA CYS A 28 8.68 -11.17 -0.83
C CYS A 28 7.46 -11.77 -0.11
N VAL A 29 6.44 -10.94 0.18
CA VAL A 29 5.18 -11.41 0.75
C VAL A 29 4.19 -11.79 -0.34
N GLU A 30 3.50 -12.92 -0.15
CA GLU A 30 2.39 -13.30 -1.03
C GLU A 30 1.23 -12.33 -0.89
N VAL A 31 0.86 -11.69 -2.00
CA VAL A 31 -0.24 -10.73 -2.08
C VAL A 31 -1.19 -11.07 -3.23
N VAL A 32 -2.43 -10.63 -3.11
CA VAL A 32 -3.33 -10.46 -4.25
C VAL A 32 -3.63 -8.98 -4.38
N VAL A 33 -3.29 -8.39 -5.52
CA VAL A 33 -3.53 -6.97 -5.81
C VAL A 33 -4.55 -6.89 -6.92
N SER A 34 -5.62 -6.13 -6.70
CA SER A 34 -6.63 -5.90 -7.73
C SER A 34 -7.07 -4.45 -7.77
N ARG A 35 -7.38 -3.95 -8.96
CA ARG A 35 -7.97 -2.63 -9.16
C ARG A 35 -8.87 -2.64 -10.39
N HIS A 36 -10.14 -2.30 -10.20
CA HIS A 36 -11.15 -2.34 -11.26
C HIS A 36 -10.86 -1.29 -12.36
N THR A 37 -10.67 -0.03 -11.97
CA THR A 37 -10.35 1.11 -12.86
C THR A 37 -9.20 1.94 -12.27
N SER A 38 -8.52 2.77 -13.07
CA SER A 38 -7.43 3.63 -12.56
C SER A 38 -7.87 4.62 -11.47
N ALA A 39 -9.15 5.00 -11.46
CA ALA A 39 -9.75 5.87 -10.45
C ALA A 39 -10.23 5.13 -9.21
N ALA A 40 -10.25 3.79 -9.23
CA ALA A 40 -10.62 2.98 -8.08
C ALA A 40 -9.42 2.79 -7.13
N PRO A 41 -9.68 2.60 -5.83
CA PRO A 41 -8.68 2.16 -4.87
C PRO A 41 -7.99 0.86 -5.32
N VAL A 42 -6.77 0.65 -4.84
CA VAL A 42 -6.08 -0.63 -4.99
C VAL A 42 -6.44 -1.50 -3.81
N SER A 43 -7.09 -2.62 -4.08
CA SER A 43 -7.44 -3.63 -3.08
C SER A 43 -6.28 -4.63 -2.95
N VAL A 44 -5.90 -4.93 -1.71
CA VAL A 44 -4.74 -5.78 -1.40
C VAL A 44 -5.14 -6.82 -0.37
N LEU A 45 -5.02 -8.10 -0.73
CA LEU A 45 -5.10 -9.21 0.21
C LEU A 45 -3.69 -9.67 0.56
N VAL A 46 -3.46 -9.96 1.84
CA VAL A 46 -2.19 -10.43 2.38
C VAL A 46 -2.37 -11.66 3.26
N GLY A 47 -1.29 -12.40 3.49
CA GLY A 47 -1.29 -13.49 4.47
C GLY A 47 -1.52 -13.00 5.90
N ARG A 48 -2.14 -13.85 6.74
CA ARG A 48 -2.42 -13.53 8.16
C ARG A 48 -1.19 -13.17 8.99
N SER A 49 0.01 -13.59 8.57
CA SER A 49 1.28 -13.21 9.21
C SER A 49 1.52 -11.69 9.22
N ILE A 50 0.92 -10.96 8.28
CA ILE A 50 0.99 -9.50 8.19
C ILE A 50 -0.15 -8.82 8.98
N GLY A 51 -1.17 -9.59 9.39
CA GLY A 51 -2.39 -9.02 9.97
C GLY A 51 -2.19 -8.31 11.29
N VAL A 52 -1.23 -8.75 12.11
CA VAL A 52 -0.85 -7.99 13.30
C VAL A 52 -0.28 -6.62 12.93
N ASP A 53 0.47 -6.52 11.84
CA ASP A 53 1.02 -5.24 11.37
C ASP A 53 -0.05 -4.34 10.76
N LEU A 54 -1.05 -4.90 10.06
CA LEU A 54 -2.19 -4.11 9.57
C LEU A 54 -3.09 -3.62 10.71
N LEU A 55 -3.33 -4.46 11.72
CA LEU A 55 -4.19 -4.14 12.86
C LEU A 55 -3.49 -3.31 13.95
N LYS A 56 -2.16 -3.14 13.84
CA LYS A 56 -1.33 -2.39 14.81
C LYS A 56 -1.63 -0.90 14.89
N GLY A 57 -2.59 -0.38 14.12
CA GLY A 57 -3.32 0.78 14.63
C GLY A 57 -4.09 1.58 13.59
N PHE A 58 -4.97 2.38 14.16
CA PHE A 58 -5.48 3.66 13.64
C PHE A 58 -4.38 4.60 13.08
N ASP A 59 -3.10 4.23 13.23
CA ASP A 59 -1.93 4.95 12.76
C ASP A 59 -1.37 4.41 11.43
N LEU A 60 -1.83 3.29 10.84
CA LEU A 60 -1.38 2.91 9.49
C LEU A 60 -1.90 3.95 8.50
N THR A 61 -0.98 4.75 7.96
CA THR A 61 -1.33 5.92 7.16
C THR A 61 -1.04 5.70 5.69
N ARG A 62 -0.02 4.92 5.37
CA ARG A 62 0.44 4.71 3.99
C ARG A 62 0.95 3.29 3.79
N ALA A 63 0.81 2.81 2.56
CA ALA A 63 1.44 1.57 2.11
C ALA A 63 2.16 1.79 0.78
N VAL A 64 3.24 1.05 0.59
CA VAL A 64 3.97 0.93 -0.67
C VAL A 64 4.04 -0.56 -1.03
N ILE A 65 3.68 -0.89 -2.26
CA ILE A 65 3.81 -2.23 -2.82
C ILE A 65 4.65 -2.14 -4.08
N VAL A 66 5.70 -2.95 -4.16
CA VAL A 66 6.54 -3.09 -5.34
C VAL A 66 6.37 -4.50 -5.89
N LEU A 67 5.88 -4.61 -7.12
CA LEU A 67 5.76 -5.87 -7.83
C LEU A 67 7.09 -6.25 -8.50
N PRO A 68 7.31 -7.55 -8.83
CA PRO A 68 8.55 -8.00 -9.48
C PRO A 68 8.84 -7.36 -10.85
N ASP A 69 7.82 -6.84 -11.53
CA ASP A 69 7.96 -6.12 -12.81
C ASP A 69 8.36 -4.64 -12.63
N GLY A 70 8.53 -4.18 -11.39
CA GLY A 70 8.86 -2.81 -11.03
C GLY A 70 7.64 -1.89 -10.86
N THR A 71 6.41 -2.40 -11.04
CA THR A 71 5.19 -1.62 -10.78
C THR A 71 5.09 -1.25 -9.30
N VAL A 72 4.85 0.04 -9.02
CA VAL A 72 4.71 0.56 -7.65
C VAL A 72 3.29 1.04 -7.40
N PHE A 73 2.68 0.56 -6.30
CA PHE A 73 1.45 1.12 -5.74
C PHE A 73 1.78 1.78 -4.41
N GLU A 74 1.64 3.09 -4.36
CA GLU A 74 1.89 3.88 -3.16
C GLU A 74 0.74 4.83 -2.89
N GLY A 75 0.30 4.91 -1.64
CA GLY A 75 -0.71 5.89 -1.26
C GLY A 75 -1.26 5.70 0.15
N PRO A 76 -2.14 6.61 0.57
CA PRO A 76 -2.81 6.53 1.86
C PRO A 76 -3.59 5.22 1.99
N VAL A 77 -3.53 4.59 3.17
CA VAL A 77 -4.41 3.46 3.49
C VAL A 77 -5.76 4.02 3.92
N GLN A 78 -6.84 3.58 3.29
CA GLN A 78 -8.20 4.11 3.54
C GLN A 78 -9.16 3.10 4.16
N GLY A 79 -8.80 1.81 4.15
CA GLY A 79 -9.61 0.74 4.72
C GLY A 79 -8.74 -0.46 5.04
N ILE A 80 -9.04 -1.12 6.16
CA ILE A 80 -8.38 -2.34 6.64
C ILE A 80 -9.49 -3.26 7.14
N SER A 81 -9.47 -4.53 6.74
CA SER A 81 -10.43 -5.50 7.30
C SER A 81 -10.10 -5.81 8.76
N GLY A 82 -11.13 -6.03 9.59
CA GLY A 82 -10.96 -6.44 10.99
C GLY A 82 -10.23 -7.78 11.18
N SER A 83 -10.15 -8.61 10.14
CA SER A 83 -9.35 -9.84 10.10
C SER A 83 -7.85 -9.60 9.86
N GLY A 84 -7.45 -8.40 9.44
CA GLY A 84 -6.04 -8.08 9.14
C GLY A 84 -5.47 -8.82 7.92
N ASP A 85 -6.29 -9.34 7.02
CA ASP A 85 -5.85 -10.00 5.78
C ASP A 85 -6.11 -9.15 4.54
N TYR A 86 -6.56 -7.90 4.73
CA TYR A 86 -6.99 -7.02 3.66
C TYR A 86 -6.79 -5.55 4.02
N PHE A 87 -6.39 -4.75 3.02
CA PHE A 87 -6.44 -3.30 3.08
C PHE A 87 -6.61 -2.67 1.69
N GLU A 88 -6.92 -1.37 1.68
CA GLU A 88 -7.04 -0.56 0.47
C GLU A 88 -6.08 0.63 0.47
N ILE A 89 -5.41 0.83 -0.67
CA ILE A 89 -4.67 2.05 -0.96
C ILE A 89 -5.58 2.99 -1.76
N ALA A 90 -5.76 4.21 -1.26
CA ALA A 90 -6.59 5.22 -1.91
C ALA A 90 -6.12 5.51 -3.34
N ALA A 91 -7.08 5.76 -4.24
CA ALA A 91 -6.76 6.16 -5.59
C ALA A 91 -6.05 7.51 -5.61
N VAL A 92 -4.93 7.59 -6.33
CA VAL A 92 -4.27 8.88 -6.54
C VAL A 92 -5.08 9.66 -7.58
N SER A 93 -5.74 10.74 -7.18
CA SER A 93 -6.35 11.64 -8.15
C SER A 93 -5.26 12.22 -9.07
N PRO A 94 -5.44 12.25 -10.39
CA PRO A 94 -4.41 12.71 -11.34
C PRO A 94 -3.91 14.14 -11.12
N ALA A 95 -4.57 14.93 -10.27
CA ALA A 95 -4.18 16.31 -9.97
C ALA A 95 -2.86 16.45 -9.18
N LYS A 96 -2.33 15.39 -8.56
CA LYS A 96 -1.11 15.48 -7.70
C LYS A 96 0.19 14.98 -8.34
N GLN A 97 0.19 14.62 -9.63
CA GLN A 97 1.39 14.14 -10.32
C GLN A 97 2.26 15.26 -10.94
N ARG A 98 1.78 16.52 -10.95
CA ARG A 98 2.49 17.70 -11.47
C ARG A 98 3.36 18.40 -10.40
N GLY A 99 4.20 17.66 -9.69
CA GLY A 99 4.96 18.27 -8.59
C GLY A 99 6.25 17.58 -8.20
N SER A 100 6.94 16.85 -9.07
CA SER A 100 8.26 16.30 -8.73
C SER A 100 9.14 16.03 -9.96
N TYR A 101 9.43 17.06 -10.75
CA TYR A 101 10.66 17.11 -11.55
C TYR A 101 11.22 18.53 -11.51
N ALA A 102 12.02 18.81 -10.50
CA ALA A 102 13.00 19.88 -10.52
C ALA A 102 14.31 19.29 -9.97
N TYR A 103 15.05 18.63 -10.86
CA TYR A 103 16.48 18.46 -10.63
C TYR A 103 17.13 19.83 -10.85
N ARG A 104 17.90 20.27 -9.85
CA ARG A 104 18.93 21.29 -10.02
C ARG A 104 20.12 20.69 -10.75
#